data_AF-A0A3C0G879-F1
#
_entry.id   AF-A0A3C0G879-F1
#
_cell.length_a   1.000
_cell.length_b   1.000
_cell.length_c   1.000
_cell.angle_alpha   90.00
_cell.angle_beta   90.00
_cell.angle_gamma   90.00
#
_symmetry.space_group_name_H-M   'P 1'
#
loop_
_entity.id
_entity.type
_entity.pdbx_description
1 polymer ?
#
loop_
_entity_poly.entity_id
_entity_poly.type
_entity_poly.pdbx_seq_one_letter_code
_entity_poly.pdbx_strand_id
1 'polypeptide(L)'
;MKKIIGILCVLALVWACSNDSETDDGVIVDPVEEVSFERSTMLVNWADNIIIPSYQAFTADMDDLLNTFNTFKADVNEGNLIALRASWLNAYKSWQHVEMFEIGPAESVGFQLNMNIYPTDNEKIDGFIVNGSYDLSLSSNRSAKGFPALDYLLNGLGDTDADILAFYNGDNKEAYLQYTEDVLMDMQSLTETVVSDWTNGYRDTFVANDGASST
;
A
#
# COMPACT_ATOMS: atom_id res chain seq x y z
N MET A 1 31.62 43.98 11.59
CA MET A 1 31.48 42.52 11.84
C MET A 1 30.54 41.83 10.85
N LYS A 2 29.32 42.32 10.58
CA LYS A 2 28.43 41.74 9.52
C LYS A 2 29.01 41.79 8.09
N LYS A 3 29.80 42.81 7.75
CA LYS A 3 30.49 42.91 6.44
C LYS A 3 31.73 42.02 6.29
N ILE A 4 32.29 41.51 7.40
CA ILE A 4 33.46 40.63 7.38
C ILE A 4 33.02 39.17 7.22
N ILE A 5 31.89 38.80 7.84
CA ILE A 5 31.27 37.48 7.68
C ILE A 5 30.77 37.26 6.24
N GLY A 6 30.21 38.30 5.60
CA GLY A 6 29.78 38.22 4.19
C GLY A 6 30.92 38.05 3.19
N ILE A 7 32.11 38.59 3.48
CA ILE A 7 33.30 38.44 2.63
C ILE A 7 33.90 37.04 2.80
N LEU A 8 33.86 36.46 4.00
CA LEU A 8 34.35 35.09 4.26
C LEU A 8 33.50 34.02 3.55
N CYS A 9 32.17 34.20 3.46
CA CYS A 9 31.28 33.26 2.76
C CYS A 9 31.42 33.30 1.22
N VAL A 10 31.80 34.44 0.64
CA VAL A 10 32.01 34.54 -0.82
C VAL A 10 33.36 33.94 -1.23
N LEU A 11 34.38 34.03 -0.37
CA LEU A 11 35.70 33.41 -0.61
C LEU A 11 35.68 31.87 -0.52
N ALA A 12 34.72 31.28 0.20
CA ALA A 12 34.55 29.82 0.23
C ALA A 12 33.92 29.25 -1.06
N LEU A 13 33.21 30.07 -1.83
CA LEU A 13 32.53 29.64 -3.08
C LEU A 13 33.46 29.65 -4.31
N VAL A 14 34.61 30.32 -4.25
CA VAL A 14 35.60 30.35 -5.34
C VAL A 14 36.68 29.27 -5.23
N TRP A 15 36.73 28.50 -4.14
CA TRP A 15 37.63 27.34 -4.00
C TRP A 15 36.98 26.01 -4.38
N ALA A 16 35.70 26.03 -4.76
CA ALA A 16 34.97 24.87 -5.29
C ALA A 16 35.10 24.74 -6.82
N CYS A 17 35.73 25.71 -7.49
CA CYS A 17 36.14 25.57 -8.89
C CYS A 17 37.55 24.97 -8.92
N SER A 18 37.65 23.65 -9.05
CA SER A 18 38.91 23.01 -9.44
C SER A 18 39.26 23.47 -10.85
N ASN A 19 40.40 24.14 -10.99
CA ASN A 19 41.01 24.36 -12.29
C ASN A 19 41.67 23.06 -12.72
N ASP A 20 41.09 22.38 -13.71
CA ASP A 20 41.78 21.36 -14.49
C ASP A 20 42.78 22.06 -15.43
N SER A 21 44.04 22.12 -15.01
CA SER A 21 45.16 22.33 -15.92
C SER A 21 46.42 21.61 -15.42
N GLU A 22 46.74 20.57 -16.18
CA GLU A 22 47.84 19.59 -16.14
C GLU A 22 49.18 20.04 -15.51
N THR A 23 49.75 19.21 -14.61
CA THR A 23 50.87 18.30 -14.92
C THR A 23 51.46 17.64 -13.66
N ASP A 24 51.79 16.36 -13.82
CA ASP A 24 52.86 15.59 -13.15
C ASP A 24 52.54 14.68 -11.93
N ASP A 25 53.26 13.55 -11.97
CA ASP A 25 53.35 12.39 -11.08
C ASP A 25 52.20 11.37 -11.06
N GLY A 26 52.58 10.14 -11.44
CA GLY A 26 51.73 8.97 -11.60
C GLY A 26 50.98 8.57 -10.33
N VAL A 27 49.80 9.16 -10.16
CA VAL A 27 48.72 8.52 -9.42
C VAL A 27 48.34 7.29 -10.23
N ILE A 28 48.66 6.11 -9.71
CA ILE A 28 47.93 4.90 -10.08
C ILE A 28 46.51 5.14 -9.60
N VAL A 29 45.70 5.75 -10.46
CA VAL A 29 44.25 5.60 -10.36
C VAL A 29 44.08 4.13 -10.68
N ASP A 30 43.83 3.30 -9.66
CA ASP A 30 43.35 1.95 -9.91
C ASP A 30 42.26 2.09 -10.98
N PRO A 31 42.32 1.33 -12.08
CA PRO A 31 41.30 1.44 -13.11
C PRO A 31 39.97 1.29 -12.37
N VAL A 32 39.17 2.35 -12.37
CA VAL A 32 37.78 2.26 -11.98
C VAL A 32 37.23 1.32 -13.04
N GLU A 33 37.11 0.03 -12.71
CA GLU A 33 36.39 -0.89 -13.56
C GLU A 33 35.06 -0.21 -13.86
N GLU A 34 34.75 0.00 -15.14
CA GLU A 34 33.42 0.48 -15.50
C GLU A 34 32.44 -0.53 -14.92
N VAL A 35 31.79 -0.17 -13.82
CA VAL A 35 30.75 -0.99 -13.22
C VAL A 35 29.59 -0.92 -14.20
N SER A 36 29.46 -1.94 -15.06
CA SER A 36 28.27 -2.07 -15.88
C SER A 36 27.09 -2.29 -14.94
N PHE A 37 26.14 -1.35 -14.95
CA PHE A 37 24.93 -1.50 -14.16
C PHE A 37 24.02 -2.51 -14.86
N GLU A 38 24.06 -3.75 -14.39
CA GLU A 38 23.23 -4.85 -14.89
C GLU A 38 21.79 -4.71 -14.38
N ARG A 39 21.00 -3.85 -15.04
CA ARG A 39 19.62 -3.55 -14.67
C ARG A 39 18.74 -4.80 -14.56
N SER A 40 18.95 -5.79 -15.42
CA SER A 40 18.22 -7.06 -15.36
C SER A 40 18.40 -7.76 -14.01
N THR A 41 19.62 -7.79 -13.45
CA THR A 41 19.90 -8.37 -12.13
C THR A 41 19.16 -7.62 -11.02
N MET A 42 19.10 -6.29 -11.08
CA MET A 42 18.33 -5.49 -10.13
C MET A 42 16.84 -5.80 -10.23
N LEU A 43 16.27 -5.86 -11.44
CA LEU A 43 14.85 -6.13 -11.66
C LEU A 43 14.47 -7.54 -11.20
N VAL A 44 15.31 -8.53 -11.44
CA VAL A 44 15.16 -9.89 -10.89
C VAL A 44 15.12 -9.84 -9.37
N ASN A 45 16.06 -9.15 -8.73
CA ASN A 45 16.08 -9.00 -7.27
C ASN A 45 14.82 -8.28 -6.75
N TRP A 46 14.36 -7.23 -7.42
CA TRP A 46 13.14 -6.51 -7.03
C TRP A 46 11.90 -7.41 -7.16
N ALA A 47 11.75 -8.13 -8.25
CA ALA A 47 10.61 -9.03 -8.44
C ALA A 47 10.62 -10.15 -7.39
N ASP A 48 11.74 -10.87 -7.28
CA ASP A 48 11.80 -12.15 -6.58
C ASP A 48 11.99 -12.01 -5.06
N ASN A 49 12.70 -10.96 -4.62
CA ASN A 49 13.05 -10.80 -3.20
C ASN A 49 12.33 -9.64 -2.52
N ILE A 50 11.59 -8.82 -3.26
CA ILE A 50 10.89 -7.64 -2.71
C ILE A 50 9.41 -7.68 -3.06
N ILE A 51 9.03 -7.50 -4.33
CA ILE A 51 7.65 -7.25 -4.73
C ILE A 51 6.75 -8.48 -4.50
N ILE A 52 7.10 -9.63 -5.08
CA ILE A 52 6.29 -10.86 -4.94
C ILE A 52 6.19 -11.29 -3.47
N PRO A 53 7.29 -11.38 -2.70
CA PRO A 53 7.21 -11.72 -1.28
C PRO A 53 6.38 -10.72 -0.46
N SER A 54 6.42 -9.43 -0.78
CA SER A 54 5.63 -8.42 -0.07
C SER A 54 4.13 -8.60 -0.32
N TYR A 55 3.73 -8.86 -1.57
CA TYR A 55 2.33 -9.18 -1.87
C TYR A 55 1.88 -10.49 -1.23
N GLN A 56 2.72 -11.53 -1.18
CA GLN A 56 2.40 -12.79 -0.50
C GLN A 56 2.25 -12.62 1.01
N ALA A 57 3.11 -11.81 1.64
CA ALA A 57 2.97 -11.46 3.05
C ALA A 57 1.67 -10.68 3.31
N PHE A 58 1.36 -9.72 2.44
CA PHE A 58 0.10 -8.98 2.51
C PHE A 58 -1.14 -9.88 2.34
N THR A 59 -1.10 -10.88 1.44
CA THR A 59 -2.17 -11.89 1.32
C THR A 59 -2.40 -12.62 2.63
N ALA A 60 -1.34 -13.07 3.31
CA ALA A 60 -1.47 -13.76 4.59
C ALA A 60 -2.11 -12.88 5.68
N ASP A 61 -1.79 -11.58 5.70
CA ASP A 61 -2.41 -10.64 6.63
C ASP A 61 -3.89 -10.35 6.29
N MET A 62 -4.25 -10.32 5.00
CA MET A 62 -5.64 -10.24 4.55
C MET A 62 -6.45 -11.49 4.94
N ASP A 63 -5.85 -12.67 4.87
CA ASP A 63 -6.47 -13.92 5.31
C ASP A 63 -6.71 -13.92 6.83
N ASP A 64 -5.74 -13.44 7.62
CA ASP A 64 -5.91 -13.28 9.08
C ASP A 64 -7.01 -12.27 9.42
N LEU A 65 -7.07 -11.15 8.69
CA LEU A 65 -8.14 -10.17 8.81
C LEU A 65 -9.51 -10.78 8.52
N LEU A 66 -9.66 -11.57 7.44
CA LEU A 66 -10.92 -12.24 7.15
C LEU A 66 -11.28 -13.29 8.21
N ASN A 67 -10.30 -14.04 8.74
CA ASN A 67 -10.52 -15.04 9.79
C ASN A 67 -10.97 -14.42 11.12
N THR A 68 -10.34 -13.32 11.53
CA THR A 68 -10.74 -12.56 12.73
C THR A 68 -12.10 -11.90 12.54
N PHE A 69 -12.43 -11.42 11.34
CA PHE A 69 -13.77 -10.95 11.01
C PHE A 69 -14.81 -12.08 11.12
N ASN A 70 -14.53 -13.26 10.59
CA ASN A 70 -15.42 -14.42 10.71
C ASN A 70 -15.65 -14.82 12.17
N THR A 71 -14.61 -14.71 13.00
CA THR A 71 -14.72 -14.93 14.46
C THR A 71 -15.63 -13.89 15.11
N PHE A 72 -15.47 -12.61 14.79
CA PHE A 72 -16.33 -11.52 15.26
C PHE A 72 -17.78 -11.67 14.78
N LYS A 73 -18.00 -12.02 13.50
CA LYS A 73 -19.31 -12.27 12.91
C LYS A 73 -20.04 -13.43 13.59
N ALA A 74 -19.32 -14.48 13.98
CA ALA A 74 -19.89 -15.64 14.68
C ALA A 74 -20.26 -15.34 16.14
N ASP A 75 -19.54 -14.43 16.81
CA ASP A 75 -19.76 -14.03 18.19
C ASP A 75 -19.37 -12.55 18.38
N VAL A 76 -20.37 -11.66 18.30
CA VAL A 76 -20.18 -10.21 18.38
C VAL A 76 -19.98 -9.81 19.85
N ASN A 77 -18.73 -9.58 20.23
CA ASN A 77 -18.35 -9.06 21.54
C ASN A 77 -17.10 -8.17 21.45
N GLU A 78 -16.81 -7.46 22.54
CA GLU A 78 -15.69 -6.52 22.63
C GLU A 78 -14.33 -7.19 22.39
N GLY A 79 -14.11 -8.40 22.93
CA GLY A 79 -12.86 -9.13 22.74
C GLY A 79 -12.59 -9.45 21.27
N ASN A 80 -13.63 -9.89 20.54
CA ASN A 80 -13.53 -10.19 19.12
C ASN A 80 -13.42 -8.92 18.27
N LEU A 81 -14.05 -7.80 18.66
CA LEU A 81 -13.86 -6.50 18.00
C LEU A 81 -12.41 -6.00 18.14
N ILE A 82 -11.82 -6.12 19.33
CA ILE A 82 -10.42 -5.75 19.57
C ILE A 82 -9.48 -6.62 18.73
N ALA A 83 -9.74 -7.93 18.65
CA ALA A 83 -8.95 -8.83 17.81
C ALA A 83 -9.05 -8.47 16.32
N LEU A 84 -10.25 -8.17 15.83
CA LEU A 84 -10.50 -7.73 14.45
C LEU A 84 -9.80 -6.40 14.13
N ARG A 85 -9.80 -5.43 15.06
CA ARG A 85 -9.05 -4.18 14.87
C ARG A 85 -7.54 -4.40 14.82
N ALA A 86 -7.03 -5.35 15.61
CA ALA A 86 -5.60 -5.67 15.63
C ALA A 86 -5.13 -6.27 14.30
N SER A 87 -5.87 -7.23 13.73
CA SER A 87 -5.58 -7.79 12.41
C SER A 87 -5.79 -6.75 11.30
N TRP A 88 -6.82 -5.91 11.39
CA TRP A 88 -7.04 -4.81 10.45
C TRP A 88 -5.84 -3.85 10.41
N LEU A 89 -5.34 -3.44 11.58
CA LEU A 89 -4.18 -2.55 11.67
C LEU A 89 -2.91 -3.22 11.14
N ASN A 90 -2.74 -4.53 11.36
CA ASN A 90 -1.60 -5.27 10.82
C ASN A 90 -1.66 -5.34 9.29
N ALA A 91 -2.80 -5.76 8.72
CA ALA A 91 -3.01 -5.76 7.28
C ALA A 91 -2.82 -4.36 6.68
N TYR A 92 -3.32 -3.30 7.34
CA TYR A 92 -3.19 -1.95 6.83
C TYR A 92 -1.74 -1.42 6.88
N LYS A 93 -0.92 -1.89 7.85
CA LYS A 93 0.54 -1.63 7.84
C LYS A 93 1.23 -2.38 6.71
N SER A 94 0.90 -3.64 6.49
CA SER A 94 1.43 -4.42 5.38
C SER A 94 1.04 -3.84 4.02
N TRP A 95 -0.16 -3.27 3.91
CA TRP A 95 -0.58 -2.49 2.76
C TRP A 95 0.39 -1.34 2.43
N GLN A 96 0.90 -0.61 3.43
CA GLN A 96 1.88 0.48 3.21
C GLN A 96 3.17 0.00 2.54
N HIS A 97 3.53 -1.27 2.70
CA HIS A 97 4.71 -1.86 2.07
C HIS A 97 4.46 -2.26 0.62
N VAL A 98 3.21 -2.51 0.24
CA VAL A 98 2.86 -2.94 -1.13
C VAL A 98 2.26 -1.82 -1.98
N GLU A 99 1.71 -0.76 -1.38
CA GLU A 99 1.03 0.31 -2.13
C GLU A 99 1.96 1.08 -3.09
N MET A 100 3.28 1.07 -2.83
CA MET A 100 4.25 1.67 -3.73
C MET A 100 4.48 0.87 -5.01
N PHE A 101 4.04 -0.39 -5.05
CA PHE A 101 4.17 -1.28 -6.21
C PHE A 101 2.91 -1.27 -7.09
N GLU A 102 2.30 -0.10 -7.27
CA GLU A 102 1.19 0.17 -8.21
C GLU A 102 1.71 0.15 -9.66
N ILE A 103 2.17 -1.02 -10.11
CA ILE A 103 2.70 -1.27 -11.45
C ILE A 103 2.12 -2.57 -11.99
N GLY A 104 1.94 -2.64 -13.31
CA GLY A 104 1.56 -3.89 -13.96
C GLY A 104 0.22 -4.43 -13.48
N PRO A 105 0.16 -5.61 -12.83
CA PRO A 105 -1.08 -6.18 -12.31
C PRO A 105 -1.84 -5.25 -11.37
N ALA A 106 -1.14 -4.59 -10.44
CA ALA A 106 -1.76 -3.68 -9.48
C ALA A 106 -2.37 -2.46 -10.17
N GLU A 107 -1.61 -1.83 -11.07
CA GLU A 107 -2.09 -0.69 -11.88
C GLU A 107 -3.28 -1.10 -12.76
N SER A 108 -3.24 -2.30 -13.36
CA SER A 108 -4.28 -2.80 -14.28
C SER A 108 -5.65 -2.93 -13.61
N VAL A 109 -5.68 -3.25 -12.31
CA VAL A 109 -6.92 -3.32 -11.53
C VAL A 109 -7.20 -2.04 -10.74
N GLY A 110 -6.29 -1.05 -10.80
CA GLY A 110 -6.31 0.16 -9.98
C GLY A 110 -6.31 -0.19 -8.50
N PHE A 111 -5.35 -0.99 -8.05
CA PHE A 111 -5.34 -1.62 -6.75
C PHE A 111 -5.38 -0.58 -5.62
N GLN A 112 -4.52 0.44 -5.67
CA GLN A 112 -4.56 1.55 -4.71
C GLN A 112 -5.92 2.25 -4.65
N LEU A 113 -6.54 2.48 -5.82
CA LEU A 113 -7.83 3.16 -5.91
C LEU A 113 -9.00 2.31 -5.38
N ASN A 114 -8.82 1.01 -5.20
CA ASN A 114 -9.82 0.14 -4.59
C ASN A 114 -9.53 -0.16 -3.11
N MET A 115 -8.27 -0.15 -2.71
CA MET A 115 -7.84 -0.54 -1.37
C MET A 115 -7.77 0.64 -0.40
N ASN A 116 -7.47 1.85 -0.87
CA ASN A 116 -7.08 2.94 0.03
C ASN A 116 -7.46 4.36 -0.42
N ILE A 117 -8.71 4.59 -0.85
CA ILE A 117 -9.21 5.95 -1.09
C ILE A 117 -9.52 6.65 0.23
N TYR A 118 -8.81 7.75 0.48
CA TYR A 118 -8.99 8.57 1.67
C TYR A 118 -9.37 10.02 1.31
N PRO A 119 -10.36 10.63 2.00
CA PRO A 119 -11.22 10.03 3.04
C PRO A 119 -12.26 9.07 2.44
N THR A 120 -12.82 8.22 3.30
CA THR A 120 -13.99 7.40 2.95
C THR A 120 -15.28 8.24 2.97
N ASP A 121 -16.32 7.76 2.28
CA ASP A 121 -17.63 8.39 2.18
C ASP A 121 -18.63 7.67 3.10
N ASN A 122 -18.66 8.08 4.37
CA ASN A 122 -19.50 7.45 5.40
C ASN A 122 -20.99 7.50 5.03
N GLU A 123 -21.48 8.62 4.48
CA GLU A 123 -22.89 8.77 4.09
C GLU A 123 -23.27 7.76 2.99
N LYS A 124 -22.38 7.51 2.03
CA LYS A 124 -22.59 6.48 1.01
C LYS A 124 -22.57 5.07 1.60
N ILE A 125 -21.64 4.78 2.51
CA ILE A 125 -21.57 3.48 3.20
C ILE A 125 -22.88 3.22 3.95
N ASP A 126 -23.33 4.18 4.77
CA ASP A 126 -24.59 4.07 5.52
C ASP A 126 -25.78 3.88 4.58
N GLY A 127 -25.81 4.63 3.48
CA GLY A 127 -26.84 4.49 2.45
C GLY A 127 -26.85 3.08 1.81
N PHE A 128 -25.68 2.50 1.54
CA PHE A 128 -25.58 1.14 1.00
C PHE A 128 -26.04 0.07 1.99
N ILE A 129 -25.67 0.21 3.27
CA ILE A 129 -26.10 -0.70 4.34
C ILE A 129 -27.61 -0.65 4.52
N VAL A 130 -28.21 0.55 4.54
CA VAL A 130 -29.67 0.72 4.70
C VAL A 130 -30.44 0.21 3.49
N ASN A 131 -29.95 0.46 2.27
CA ASN A 131 -30.64 0.05 1.04
C ASN A 131 -30.44 -1.43 0.70
N GLY A 132 -29.38 -2.07 1.21
CA GLY A 132 -29.04 -3.47 0.93
C GLY A 132 -28.67 -3.75 -0.53
N SER A 133 -28.31 -2.72 -1.30
CA SER A 133 -27.99 -2.82 -2.73
C SER A 133 -26.86 -1.88 -3.10
N TYR A 134 -25.75 -2.44 -3.57
CA TYR A 134 -24.54 -1.72 -3.98
C TYR A 134 -23.73 -2.59 -4.96
N ASP A 135 -22.79 -1.96 -5.65
CA ASP A 135 -21.81 -2.63 -6.51
C ASP A 135 -20.43 -2.04 -6.21
N LEU A 136 -19.62 -2.79 -5.46
CA LEU A 136 -18.28 -2.35 -5.05
C LEU A 136 -17.25 -2.39 -6.20
N SER A 137 -17.60 -2.97 -7.36
CA SER A 137 -16.74 -2.98 -8.54
C SER A 137 -16.75 -1.64 -9.29
N LEU A 138 -17.78 -0.82 -9.08
CA LEU A 138 -17.91 0.47 -9.76
C LEU A 138 -16.89 1.48 -9.24
N SER A 139 -16.21 2.15 -10.16
CA SER A 139 -15.22 3.20 -9.83
C SER A 139 -15.82 4.36 -9.03
N SER A 140 -17.11 4.66 -9.21
CA SER A 140 -17.83 5.68 -8.44
C SER A 140 -18.05 5.32 -6.96
N ASN A 141 -17.82 4.06 -6.59
CA ASN A 141 -18.00 3.53 -5.24
C ASN A 141 -16.67 3.27 -4.52
N ARG A 142 -15.54 3.63 -5.13
CA ARG A 142 -14.19 3.45 -4.56
C ARG A 142 -13.98 4.15 -3.22
N SER A 143 -14.68 5.26 -2.95
CA SER A 143 -14.64 5.94 -1.64
C SER A 143 -15.42 5.22 -0.54
N ALA A 144 -16.19 4.18 -0.87
CA ALA A 144 -17.01 3.40 0.06
C ALA A 144 -16.52 1.95 0.17
N LYS A 145 -15.21 1.71 0.06
CA LYS A 145 -14.58 0.39 0.21
C LYS A 145 -13.11 0.54 0.62
N GLY A 146 -12.43 -0.58 0.84
CA GLY A 146 -11.03 -0.59 1.23
C GLY A 146 -10.80 -0.30 2.71
N PHE A 147 -9.54 -0.10 3.08
CA PHE A 147 -9.12 0.13 4.47
C PHE A 147 -9.82 1.33 5.14
N PRO A 148 -10.02 2.48 4.47
CA PRO A 148 -10.73 3.60 5.07
C PRO A 148 -12.20 3.29 5.40
N ALA A 149 -12.89 2.50 4.57
CA ALA A 149 -14.26 2.06 4.87
C ALA A 149 -14.28 1.09 6.06
N LEU A 150 -13.29 0.18 6.15
CA LEU A 150 -13.13 -0.70 7.32
C LEU A 150 -12.83 0.10 8.60
N ASP A 151 -12.03 1.17 8.53
CA ASP A 151 -11.80 2.05 9.68
C ASP A 151 -13.12 2.66 10.18
N TYR A 152 -13.93 3.18 9.27
CA TYR A 152 -15.25 3.69 9.62
C TYR A 152 -16.13 2.62 10.27
N LEU A 153 -16.22 1.42 9.70
CA LEU A 153 -17.05 0.33 10.21
C LEU A 153 -16.57 -0.19 11.58
N LEU A 154 -15.26 -0.23 11.82
CA LEU A 154 -14.68 -0.81 13.03
C LEU A 154 -14.46 0.21 14.15
N ASN A 155 -14.27 1.49 13.82
CA ASN A 155 -13.86 2.53 14.76
C ASN A 155 -14.73 3.80 14.69
N GLY A 156 -15.43 4.03 13.58
CA GLY A 156 -16.13 5.28 13.30
C GLY A 156 -17.66 5.28 13.48
N LEU A 157 -18.26 4.12 13.79
CA LEU A 157 -19.72 4.03 13.99
C LEU A 157 -20.21 4.65 15.30
N GLY A 158 -19.34 4.81 16.30
CA GLY A 158 -19.69 5.36 17.60
C GLY A 158 -18.48 5.78 18.43
N ASP A 159 -18.71 6.53 19.50
CA ASP A 159 -17.64 7.10 20.34
C ASP A 159 -16.97 6.07 21.27
N THR A 160 -17.66 4.96 21.55
CA THR A 160 -17.17 3.88 22.42
C THR A 160 -17.39 2.51 21.78
N ASP A 161 -16.66 1.51 22.26
CA ASP A 161 -16.83 0.12 21.80
C ASP A 161 -18.24 -0.40 22.03
N ALA A 162 -18.90 0.03 23.11
CA ALA A 162 -20.29 -0.32 23.37
C ALA A 162 -21.24 0.27 22.31
N ASP A 163 -20.99 1.52 21.88
CA ASP A 163 -21.79 2.18 20.84
C ASP A 163 -21.59 1.51 19.47
N ILE A 164 -20.35 1.16 19.14
CA ILE A 164 -20.02 0.43 17.90
C ILE A 164 -20.66 -0.97 17.91
N LEU A 165 -20.55 -1.71 19.03
CA LEU A 165 -21.17 -3.02 19.17
C LEU A 165 -22.70 -2.97 19.10
N ALA A 166 -23.34 -1.83 19.38
CA ALA A 166 -24.77 -1.69 19.23
C ALA A 166 -25.23 -1.82 17.76
N PHE A 167 -24.41 -1.40 16.79
CA PHE A 167 -24.70 -1.61 15.36
C PHE A 167 -24.64 -3.09 14.97
N TYR A 168 -23.72 -3.84 15.57
CA TYR A 168 -23.50 -5.27 15.32
C TYR A 168 -24.36 -6.20 16.19
N ASN A 169 -25.11 -5.66 17.15
CA ASN A 169 -26.08 -6.41 17.97
C ASN A 169 -27.54 -5.94 17.81
N GLY A 170 -27.77 -4.82 17.12
CA GLY A 170 -29.09 -4.24 16.89
C GLY A 170 -29.85 -4.84 15.70
N ASP A 171 -30.95 -4.18 15.33
CA ASP A 171 -31.89 -4.65 14.31
C ASP A 171 -31.29 -4.74 12.89
N ASN A 172 -30.23 -3.98 12.61
CA ASN A 172 -29.57 -3.94 11.30
C ASN A 172 -28.25 -4.73 11.27
N LYS A 173 -27.94 -5.53 12.29
CA LYS A 173 -26.62 -6.17 12.44
C LYS A 173 -26.22 -7.01 11.23
N GLU A 174 -27.15 -7.73 10.61
CA GLU A 174 -26.85 -8.55 9.43
C GLU A 174 -26.39 -7.70 8.25
N ALA A 175 -26.94 -6.48 8.08
CA ALA A 175 -26.55 -5.57 7.01
C ALA A 175 -25.13 -5.02 7.23
N TYR A 176 -24.78 -4.64 8.46
CA TYR A 176 -23.43 -4.19 8.79
C TYR A 176 -22.39 -5.31 8.63
N LEU A 177 -22.71 -6.51 9.11
CA LEU A 177 -21.84 -7.68 8.93
C LEU A 177 -21.67 -8.03 7.45
N GLN A 178 -22.75 -8.05 6.67
CA GLN A 178 -22.67 -8.36 5.24
C GLN A 178 -21.83 -7.33 4.48
N TYR A 179 -22.04 -6.04 4.73
CA TYR A 179 -21.27 -4.99 4.07
C TYR A 179 -19.78 -5.04 4.42
N THR A 180 -19.46 -5.28 5.69
CA THR A 180 -18.07 -5.46 6.14
C THR A 180 -17.41 -6.66 5.45
N GLU A 181 -18.12 -7.79 5.36
CA GLU A 181 -17.67 -9.00 4.67
C GLU A 181 -17.43 -8.74 3.17
N ASP A 182 -18.36 -8.06 2.49
CA ASP A 182 -18.25 -7.77 1.07
C ASP A 182 -17.05 -6.87 0.75
N VAL A 183 -16.77 -5.89 1.61
CA VAL A 183 -15.56 -5.05 1.50
C VAL A 183 -14.30 -5.90 1.67
N LEU A 184 -14.26 -6.80 2.66
CA LEU A 184 -13.11 -7.69 2.89
C LEU A 184 -12.89 -8.67 1.72
N MET A 185 -13.96 -9.26 1.20
CA MET A 185 -13.90 -10.20 0.07
C MET A 185 -13.44 -9.52 -1.22
N ASP A 186 -13.89 -8.29 -1.47
CA ASP A 186 -13.41 -7.50 -2.61
C ASP A 186 -11.90 -7.21 -2.50
N MET A 187 -11.43 -6.80 -1.32
CA MET A 187 -10.01 -6.57 -1.05
C MET A 187 -9.16 -7.85 -1.21
N GLN A 188 -9.66 -8.99 -0.72
CA GLN A 188 -9.00 -10.28 -0.86
C GLN A 188 -8.90 -10.70 -2.33
N SER A 189 -10.00 -10.61 -3.08
CA SER A 189 -10.05 -10.95 -4.51
C SER A 189 -9.08 -10.13 -5.36
N LEU A 190 -8.99 -8.82 -5.10
CA LEU A 190 -8.01 -7.94 -5.75
C LEU A 190 -6.57 -8.35 -5.42
N THR A 191 -6.30 -8.65 -4.15
CA THR A 191 -4.98 -9.09 -3.68
C THR A 191 -4.55 -10.39 -4.35
N GLU A 192 -5.44 -11.39 -4.39
CA GLU A 192 -5.22 -12.67 -5.06
C GLU A 192 -4.95 -12.49 -6.56
N THR A 193 -5.71 -11.61 -7.22
CA THR A 193 -5.51 -11.28 -8.64
C THR A 193 -4.10 -10.73 -8.88
N VAL A 194 -3.67 -9.74 -8.09
CA VAL A 194 -2.35 -9.14 -8.23
C VAL A 194 -1.22 -10.16 -8.02
N VAL A 195 -1.31 -10.98 -6.97
CA VAL A 195 -0.31 -12.03 -6.68
C VAL A 195 -0.29 -13.09 -7.79
N SER A 196 -1.47 -13.53 -8.24
CA SER A 196 -1.61 -14.51 -9.31
C SER A 196 -0.94 -14.00 -10.58
N ASP A 197 -1.23 -12.78 -11.02
CA ASP A 197 -0.69 -12.24 -12.26
C ASP A 197 0.84 -12.04 -12.20
N TRP A 198 1.35 -11.62 -11.04
CA TRP A 198 2.79 -11.57 -10.79
C TRP A 198 3.46 -12.93 -10.95
N THR A 199 2.87 -13.97 -10.35
CA THR A 199 3.43 -15.33 -10.34
C THR A 199 3.15 -16.14 -11.61
N ASN A 200 2.15 -15.74 -12.39
CA ASN A 200 1.73 -16.39 -13.64
C ASN A 200 2.18 -15.64 -14.91
N GLY A 201 3.31 -14.94 -14.84
CA GLY A 201 4.05 -14.48 -16.03
C GLY A 201 4.41 -13.00 -16.05
N TYR A 202 3.75 -12.13 -15.27
CA TYR A 202 4.11 -10.71 -15.28
C TYR A 202 5.53 -10.46 -14.76
N ARG A 203 6.00 -11.27 -13.80
CA ARG A 203 7.40 -11.26 -13.36
C ARG A 203 8.40 -11.28 -14.53
N ASP A 204 8.18 -12.15 -15.52
CA ASP A 204 9.10 -12.26 -16.67
C ASP A 204 9.04 -11.04 -17.59
N THR A 205 7.85 -10.43 -17.73
CA THR A 205 7.68 -9.16 -18.44
C THR A 205 8.40 -8.03 -17.71
N PHE A 206 8.29 -7.98 -16.39
CA PHE A 206 8.95 -6.97 -15.56
C PHE A 206 10.48 -7.04 -15.67
N VAL A 207 11.07 -8.23 -15.54
CA VAL A 207 12.54 -8.40 -15.60
C VAL A 207 13.12 -8.19 -17.01
N ALA A 208 12.32 -8.40 -18.06
CA ALA A 208 12.70 -8.13 -19.44
C ALA A 208 12.69 -6.63 -19.80
N ASN A 209 12.13 -5.76 -18.96
CA ASN A 209 12.13 -4.31 -19.16
C ASN A 209 13.46 -3.66 -18.71
N ASP A 210 14.58 -4.21 -19.16
CA ASP A 210 15.94 -3.74 -18.86
C ASP A 210 16.43 -2.63 -19.83
N GLY A 211 15.64 -2.30 -20.85
CA GLY A 211 15.95 -1.26 -21.83
C GLY A 211 15.90 0.19 -21.29
N ALA A 212 16.73 1.07 -21.84
CA ALA A 212 16.86 2.48 -21.44
C ALA A 212 15.76 3.42 -21.97
N SER A 213 14.60 2.91 -22.40
CA SER A 213 13.57 3.75 -23.03
C SER A 213 12.84 4.61 -21.99
N SER A 214 13.09 5.92 -22.04
CA SER A 214 12.20 6.95 -21.46
C SER A 214 11.14 7.29 -22.52
N THR A 215 10.07 6.54 -22.57
CA THR A 215 8.88 6.90 -23.37
C THR A 215 7.67 6.81 -22.48
#